data_AF-A0A2P5LNF0-F1
#
_entry.id   AF-A0A2P5LNF0-F1
#
_cell.length_a   1.000
_cell.length_b   1.000
_cell.length_c   1.000
_cell.angle_alpha   90.00
_cell.angle_beta   90.00
_cell.angle_gamma   90.00
#
_symmetry.space_group_name_H-M   'P 1'
#
loop_
_entity.id
_entity.type
_entity.pdbx_description
1 polymer ?
#
loop_
_entity_poly.entity_id
_entity_poly.type
_entity_poly.pdbx_seq_one_letter_code
_entity_poly.pdbx_strand_id
1 'polypeptide(L)'
;REKGVFLSILGVGQGNYNDALMQALAQNGNGAAVYVDTLNEARKALVEEASSTLFPIAKDVKIQVEWNPARVSEYRLIGYETRALRREDFNNDKVDAGDVGSGHRVTAIYEITPAGAEKKLVDDLRYGSKTPVAAQGAESELGFLKLRYKLPKEEASRLVTQPIGDSQSVDSLTRAPQDVRFSVAVAAFAQLLKGAPYLGDYSYDDVIALAQSAKGDDPFGYRAEFVNLARLAKSARP
;
A
#
# COMPACT_ATOMS: atom_id res chain seq x y z
N ARG A 1 2.21 -22.81 8.75
CA ARG A 1 0.91 -22.62 8.07
C ARG A 1 -0.01 -23.84 8.14
N GLU A 2 0.37 -25.00 7.60
CA GLU A 2 -0.50 -26.19 7.48
C GLU A 2 -1.10 -26.73 8.80
N LYS A 3 -0.46 -26.45 9.95
CA LYS A 3 -0.92 -26.90 11.27
C LYS A 3 -1.81 -25.88 12.01
N GLY A 4 -2.19 -24.77 11.37
CA GLY A 4 -3.00 -23.71 12.01
C GLY A 4 -2.27 -22.93 13.12
N VAL A 5 -0.95 -23.07 13.22
CA VAL A 5 -0.12 -22.35 14.19
C VAL A 5 0.36 -21.03 13.57
N PHE A 6 0.10 -19.92 14.26
CA PHE A 6 0.54 -18.58 13.92
C PHE A 6 1.84 -18.23 14.66
N LEU A 7 2.83 -17.68 13.97
CA LEU A 7 4.11 -17.24 14.56
C LEU A 7 4.23 -15.72 14.48
N SER A 8 4.10 -15.06 15.63
CA SER A 8 4.42 -13.63 15.78
C SER A 8 5.78 -13.47 16.47
N ILE A 9 6.59 -12.55 15.97
CA ILE A 9 7.94 -12.26 16.46
C ILE A 9 7.97 -10.81 16.94
N LEU A 10 8.37 -10.62 18.20
CA LEU A 10 8.55 -9.30 18.80
C LEU A 10 10.05 -9.08 19.05
N GLY A 11 10.65 -8.16 18.30
CA GLY A 11 12.02 -7.70 18.55
C GLY A 11 12.01 -6.49 19.47
N VAL A 12 12.86 -6.48 20.51
CA VAL A 12 12.99 -5.36 21.46
C VAL A 12 14.46 -4.95 21.56
N GLY A 13 14.79 -3.66 21.41
CA GLY A 13 16.19 -3.21 21.46
C GLY A 13 16.45 -1.77 20.98
N GLN A 14 17.69 -1.46 20.58
CA GLN A 14 18.10 -0.15 20.01
C GLN A 14 19.24 -0.21 18.94
N GLY A 15 19.60 -1.39 18.36
CA GLY A 15 20.69 -1.48 17.36
C GLY A 15 20.56 -2.58 16.28
N ASN A 16 21.47 -2.61 15.29
CA ASN A 16 21.42 -3.37 14.02
C ASN A 16 20.64 -4.70 14.02
N TYR A 17 19.57 -4.75 13.23
CA TYR A 17 18.54 -5.79 13.26
C TYR A 17 18.54 -6.62 11.99
N ASN A 18 18.25 -7.90 12.13
CA ASN A 18 17.88 -8.74 11.00
C ASN A 18 16.35 -8.72 10.79
N ASP A 19 15.81 -7.52 10.53
CA ASP A 19 14.38 -7.30 10.24
C ASP A 19 13.92 -8.20 9.08
N ALA A 20 14.78 -8.37 8.08
CA ALA A 20 14.54 -9.29 6.96
C ALA A 20 14.26 -10.74 7.43
N LEU A 21 15.03 -11.25 8.39
CA LEU A 21 14.81 -12.59 8.96
C LEU A 21 13.50 -12.65 9.76
N MET A 22 13.23 -11.65 10.59
CA MET A 22 11.99 -11.59 11.38
C MET A 22 10.77 -11.56 10.46
N GLN A 23 10.78 -10.72 9.43
CA GLN A 23 9.72 -10.63 8.45
C GLN A 23 9.55 -11.95 7.69
N ALA A 24 10.63 -12.58 7.23
CA ALA A 24 10.55 -13.85 6.52
C ALA A 24 9.93 -14.96 7.39
N LEU A 25 10.31 -15.04 8.66
CA LEU A 25 9.76 -16.03 9.59
C LEU A 25 8.28 -15.78 9.91
N ALA A 26 7.91 -14.52 10.22
CA ALA A 26 6.53 -14.17 10.51
C ALA A 26 5.61 -14.37 9.30
N GLN A 27 6.07 -14.00 8.10
CA GLN A 27 5.35 -14.24 6.85
C GLN A 27 5.09 -15.74 6.66
N ASN A 28 6.11 -16.59 6.79
CA ASN A 28 5.95 -18.05 6.68
C ASN A 28 5.07 -18.67 7.79
N GLY A 29 4.90 -17.94 8.89
CA GLY A 29 4.08 -18.34 10.04
C GLY A 29 2.70 -17.68 10.11
N ASN A 30 2.28 -16.91 9.10
CA ASN A 30 1.04 -16.10 9.14
C ASN A 30 0.90 -15.12 10.31
N GLY A 31 1.95 -14.85 11.08
CA GLY A 31 1.90 -13.87 12.16
C GLY A 31 2.54 -12.54 11.77
N ALA A 32 2.77 -11.70 12.78
CA ALA A 32 3.37 -10.38 12.59
C ALA A 32 4.82 -10.37 13.08
N ALA A 33 5.68 -9.64 12.36
CA ALA A 33 6.97 -9.21 12.87
C ALA A 33 6.82 -7.76 13.32
N VAL A 34 7.00 -7.51 14.62
CA VAL A 34 6.95 -6.16 15.15
C VAL A 34 8.25 -5.88 15.89
N TYR A 35 8.81 -4.72 15.59
CA TYR A 35 9.95 -4.19 16.29
C TYR A 35 9.47 -3.12 17.27
N VAL A 36 10.04 -3.12 18.47
CA VAL A 36 9.66 -2.23 19.57
C VAL A 36 10.92 -1.59 20.12
N ASP A 37 11.13 -0.32 19.78
CA ASP A 37 12.16 0.53 20.39
C ASP A 37 11.59 1.62 21.31
N THR A 38 10.30 1.93 21.19
CA THR A 38 9.59 2.87 22.07
C THR A 38 8.41 2.22 22.78
N LEU A 39 8.00 2.84 23.89
CA LEU A 39 6.77 2.45 24.60
C LEU A 39 5.53 2.59 23.71
N ASN A 40 5.53 3.54 22.77
CA ASN A 40 4.43 3.75 21.84
C ASN A 40 4.35 2.62 20.82
N GLU A 41 5.49 2.18 20.27
CA GLU A 41 5.52 0.97 19.42
C GLU A 41 5.08 -0.27 20.19
N ALA A 42 5.49 -0.42 21.45
CA ALA A 42 5.05 -1.53 22.31
C ALA A 42 3.53 -1.54 22.48
N ARG A 43 2.94 -0.37 22.76
CA ARG A 43 1.49 -0.20 22.90
C ARG A 43 0.77 -0.51 21.58
N LYS A 44 1.26 0.03 20.47
CA LYS A 44 0.72 -0.24 19.14
C LYS A 44 0.68 -1.75 18.87
N ALA A 45 1.82 -2.42 19.05
CA ALA A 45 1.98 -3.83 18.78
C ALA A 45 1.13 -4.73 19.70
N LEU A 46 1.16 -4.47 21.00
CA LEU A 46 0.66 -5.38 22.03
C LEU A 46 -0.76 -5.06 22.50
N VAL A 47 -1.25 -3.85 22.27
CA VAL A 47 -2.58 -3.41 22.73
C VAL A 47 -3.50 -3.16 21.55
N GLU A 48 -3.06 -2.39 20.56
CA GLU A 48 -3.92 -1.97 19.44
C GLU A 48 -3.99 -3.04 18.35
N GLU A 49 -2.85 -3.52 17.86
CA GLU A 49 -2.73 -4.46 16.74
C GLU A 49 -2.65 -5.95 17.18
N ALA A 50 -2.56 -6.23 18.48
CA ALA A 50 -2.53 -7.59 18.98
C ALA A 50 -3.80 -8.36 18.61
N SER A 51 -4.96 -7.72 18.65
CA SER A 51 -6.23 -8.38 18.31
C SER A 51 -6.37 -8.67 16.81
N SER A 52 -5.83 -7.81 15.94
CA SER A 52 -5.90 -8.01 14.48
C SER A 52 -4.99 -9.15 14.04
N THR A 53 -3.83 -9.31 14.68
CA THR A 53 -2.87 -10.37 14.35
C THR A 53 -3.29 -11.75 14.86
N LEU A 54 -4.16 -11.82 15.87
CA LEU A 54 -4.64 -13.07 16.46
C LEU A 54 -5.89 -13.65 15.79
N PHE A 55 -6.74 -12.83 15.18
CA PHE A 55 -8.02 -13.26 14.61
C PHE A 55 -8.17 -12.83 13.15
N PRO A 56 -7.78 -13.68 12.18
CA PRO A 56 -8.01 -13.39 10.77
C PRO A 56 -9.50 -13.39 10.46
N ILE A 57 -9.96 -12.37 9.73
CA ILE A 57 -11.34 -12.26 9.23
C ILE A 57 -11.43 -12.66 7.75
N ALA A 58 -10.30 -12.65 7.05
CA ALA A 58 -10.18 -13.09 5.67
C ALA A 58 -8.82 -13.76 5.43
N LYS A 59 -8.85 -14.86 4.69
CA LYS A 59 -7.69 -15.64 4.26
C LYS A 59 -7.50 -15.51 2.75
N ASP A 60 -6.30 -15.81 2.27
CA ASP A 60 -5.96 -15.82 0.84
C ASP A 60 -6.39 -14.54 0.11
N VAL A 61 -6.12 -13.37 0.74
CA VAL A 61 -6.53 -12.09 0.19
C VAL A 61 -5.65 -11.73 -1.01
N LYS A 62 -6.30 -11.59 -2.16
CA LYS A 62 -5.66 -11.24 -3.44
C LYS A 62 -6.24 -9.95 -3.96
N ILE A 63 -5.40 -8.98 -4.29
CA ILE A 63 -5.80 -7.70 -4.84
C ILE A 63 -5.22 -7.58 -6.23
N GLN A 64 -6.05 -7.22 -7.20
CA GLN A 64 -5.63 -6.90 -8.56
C GLN A 64 -6.34 -5.63 -9.01
N VAL A 65 -5.56 -4.73 -9.60
CA VAL A 65 -6.08 -3.55 -10.29
C VAL A 65 -5.77 -3.71 -11.77
N GLU A 66 -6.79 -3.55 -12.60
CA GLU A 66 -6.70 -3.53 -14.05
C GLU A 66 -6.94 -2.09 -14.52
N TRP A 67 -5.99 -1.50 -15.25
CA TRP A 67 -6.11 -0.13 -15.71
C TRP A 67 -6.69 -0.07 -17.13
N ASN A 68 -7.57 0.89 -17.38
CA ASN A 68 -8.17 1.12 -18.68
C ASN A 68 -7.12 1.77 -19.61
N PRO A 69 -6.61 1.09 -20.65
CA PRO A 69 -5.56 1.63 -21.51
C PRO A 69 -6.02 2.84 -22.33
N ALA A 70 -7.33 3.06 -22.46
CA ALA A 70 -7.88 4.25 -23.12
C ALA A 70 -7.75 5.52 -22.25
N ARG A 71 -7.56 5.34 -20.93
CA ARG A 71 -7.52 6.43 -19.94
C ARG A 71 -6.18 6.52 -19.21
N VAL A 72 -5.43 5.42 -19.12
CA VAL A 72 -4.16 5.31 -18.40
C VAL A 72 -3.12 4.66 -19.30
N SER A 73 -2.03 5.37 -19.60
CA SER A 73 -0.94 4.84 -20.44
C SER A 73 0.14 4.14 -19.62
N GLU A 74 0.38 4.59 -18.39
CA GLU A 74 1.43 4.07 -17.51
C GLU A 74 0.93 4.07 -16.08
N TYR A 75 1.47 3.16 -15.26
CA TYR A 75 1.21 3.15 -13.83
C TYR A 75 2.34 2.47 -13.08
N ARG A 76 2.54 2.86 -11.82
CA ARG A 76 3.41 2.14 -10.88
C ARG A 76 2.79 2.10 -9.48
N LEU A 77 3.10 1.03 -8.76
CA LEU A 77 2.75 0.90 -7.34
C LEU A 77 3.81 1.63 -6.51
N ILE A 78 3.45 2.74 -5.87
CA ILE A 78 4.35 3.55 -5.03
C ILE A 78 4.19 3.27 -3.53
N GLY A 79 3.13 2.55 -3.13
CA GLY A 79 2.91 2.08 -1.76
C GLY A 79 2.24 0.69 -1.75
N TYR A 80 2.69 -0.19 -0.85
CA TYR A 80 2.38 -1.64 -0.71
C TYR A 80 3.39 -2.58 -1.40
N GLU A 81 4.56 -2.80 -0.78
CA GLU A 81 5.68 -3.50 -1.45
C GLU A 81 5.78 -4.99 -1.13
N THR A 82 5.37 -5.44 0.07
CA THR A 82 5.76 -6.78 0.56
C THR A 82 4.87 -7.94 0.12
N ARG A 83 3.88 -7.74 -0.77
CA ARG A 83 2.95 -8.81 -1.19
C ARG A 83 2.47 -8.69 -2.65
N ALA A 84 3.30 -8.16 -3.55
CA ALA A 84 2.96 -8.07 -4.96
C ALA A 84 2.79 -9.48 -5.57
N LEU A 85 1.58 -9.78 -6.05
CA LEU A 85 1.24 -11.05 -6.69
C LEU A 85 1.44 -10.94 -8.21
N ARG A 86 1.97 -11.98 -8.85
CA ARG A 86 2.02 -12.04 -10.31
C ARG A 86 0.59 -12.12 -10.87
N ARG A 87 0.35 -11.50 -12.03
CA ARG A 87 -1.00 -11.47 -12.64
C ARG A 87 -1.60 -12.87 -12.85
N GLU A 88 -0.77 -13.83 -13.22
CA GLU A 88 -1.17 -15.23 -13.45
C GLU A 88 -1.59 -15.98 -12.17
N ASP A 89 -1.11 -15.55 -11.01
CA ASP A 89 -1.38 -16.21 -9.73
C ASP A 89 -2.70 -15.73 -9.08
N PHE A 90 -3.35 -14.70 -9.65
CA PHE A 90 -4.58 -14.10 -9.10
C PHE A 90 -5.76 -15.09 -9.06
N ASN A 91 -5.98 -15.83 -10.15
CA ASN A 91 -7.09 -16.79 -10.27
C ASN A 91 -6.75 -18.19 -9.73
N ASN A 92 -5.52 -18.42 -9.28
CA ASN A 92 -5.08 -19.74 -8.85
C ASN A 92 -5.28 -19.94 -7.34
N ASP A 93 -6.35 -20.62 -6.94
CA ASP A 93 -6.68 -20.95 -5.54
C ASP A 93 -5.59 -21.74 -4.79
N LYS A 94 -4.62 -22.33 -5.52
CA LYS A 94 -3.50 -23.06 -4.94
C LYS A 94 -2.32 -22.15 -4.55
N VAL A 95 -2.32 -20.89 -4.99
CA VAL A 95 -1.31 -19.91 -4.60
C VAL A 95 -1.80 -19.16 -3.37
N ASP A 96 -1.10 -19.40 -2.26
CA ASP A 96 -1.29 -18.75 -0.96
C ASP A 96 -1.05 -17.23 -1.07
N ALA A 97 -1.86 -16.45 -0.37
CA ALA A 97 -1.81 -15.00 -0.41
C ALA A 97 -1.89 -14.41 0.99
N GLY A 98 -2.03 -13.09 1.11
CA GLY A 98 -1.99 -12.44 2.42
C GLY A 98 -3.24 -12.74 3.26
N ASP A 99 -3.07 -12.96 4.57
CA ASP A 99 -4.19 -12.95 5.51
C ASP A 99 -4.46 -11.52 6.01
N VAL A 100 -5.74 -11.22 6.30
CA VAL A 100 -6.20 -9.94 6.84
C VAL A 100 -6.94 -10.16 8.17
N GLY A 101 -6.40 -9.51 9.21
CA GLY A 101 -6.91 -9.47 10.57
C GLY A 101 -8.11 -8.56 10.77
N SER A 102 -8.88 -8.80 11.84
CA SER A 102 -9.92 -7.84 12.26
C SER A 102 -9.32 -6.47 12.52
N GLY A 103 -9.88 -5.40 11.94
CA GLY A 103 -9.37 -4.04 12.12
C GLY A 103 -8.13 -3.69 11.28
N HIS A 104 -7.56 -4.62 10.51
CA HIS A 104 -6.50 -4.29 9.55
C HIS A 104 -7.03 -3.48 8.37
N ARG A 105 -6.25 -2.47 7.98
CA ARG A 105 -6.46 -1.68 6.76
C ARG A 105 -5.25 -1.83 5.84
N VAL A 106 -5.51 -2.14 4.58
CA VAL A 106 -4.50 -2.19 3.53
C VAL A 106 -4.69 -1.00 2.61
N THR A 107 -3.60 -0.27 2.35
CA THR A 107 -3.58 0.85 1.41
C THR A 107 -2.56 0.56 0.32
N ALA A 108 -3.03 0.47 -0.92
CA ALA A 108 -2.18 0.42 -2.11
C ALA A 108 -2.27 1.76 -2.83
N ILE A 109 -1.12 2.34 -3.15
CA ILE A 109 -1.05 3.66 -3.80
C ILE A 109 -0.41 3.48 -5.15
N TYR A 110 -1.14 3.89 -6.18
CA TYR A 110 -0.66 3.89 -7.55
C TYR A 110 -0.44 5.32 -8.02
N GLU A 111 0.66 5.52 -8.73
CA GLU A 111 0.85 6.67 -9.60
C GLU A 111 0.47 6.25 -11.02
N ILE A 112 -0.26 7.10 -11.74
CA ILE A 112 -0.73 6.83 -13.10
C ILE A 112 -0.39 8.00 -14.02
N THR A 113 -0.12 7.69 -15.29
CA THR A 113 -0.01 8.67 -16.38
C THR A 113 -1.29 8.60 -17.21
N PRO A 114 -2.06 9.69 -17.33
CA PRO A 114 -3.24 9.72 -18.20
C PRO A 114 -2.90 9.44 -19.66
N ALA A 115 -3.79 8.75 -20.36
CA ALA A 115 -3.65 8.53 -21.79
C ALA A 115 -3.61 9.87 -22.54
N GLY A 116 -2.68 10.00 -23.48
CA GLY A 116 -2.46 11.23 -24.24
C GLY A 116 -1.64 12.31 -23.52
N ALA A 117 -1.12 12.05 -22.32
CA ALA A 117 -0.17 12.97 -21.68
C ALA A 117 1.10 13.15 -22.54
N GLU A 118 1.59 14.40 -22.62
CA GLU A 118 2.79 14.74 -23.41
C GLU A 118 4.08 14.21 -22.79
N LYS A 119 4.12 14.09 -21.46
CA LYS A 119 5.28 13.64 -20.68
C LYS A 119 5.08 12.21 -20.18
N LYS A 120 5.22 11.24 -21.07
CA LYS A 120 5.28 9.81 -20.73
C LYS A 120 6.72 9.43 -20.34
N LEU A 121 6.87 8.46 -19.45
CA LEU A 121 8.17 7.88 -19.09
C LEU A 121 8.64 6.84 -20.13
N VAL A 122 7.70 6.26 -20.87
CA VAL A 122 7.92 5.19 -21.85
C VAL A 122 7.34 5.61 -23.20
N ASP A 123 8.12 5.41 -24.25
CA ASP A 123 7.69 5.67 -25.62
C ASP A 123 6.54 4.75 -26.04
N ASP A 124 5.69 5.25 -26.95
CA ASP A 124 4.62 4.44 -27.52
C ASP A 124 5.19 3.22 -28.25
N LEU A 125 4.58 2.05 -27.99
CA LEU A 125 4.99 0.81 -28.63
C LEU A 125 4.85 0.91 -30.16
N ARG A 126 5.94 0.62 -30.89
CA ARG A 126 5.95 0.58 -32.36
C ARG A 126 4.84 -0.29 -32.97
N TYR A 127 4.47 -1.37 -32.29
CA TYR A 127 3.45 -2.33 -32.72
C TYR A 127 2.18 -2.29 -31.85
N GLY A 128 2.04 -1.30 -30.97
CA GLY A 128 0.84 -1.11 -30.17
C GLY A 128 -0.29 -0.49 -30.99
N SER A 129 -1.53 -0.85 -30.69
CA SER A 129 -2.70 -0.17 -31.26
C SER A 129 -2.65 1.32 -30.89
N LYS A 130 -2.71 2.21 -31.89
CA LYS A 130 -2.53 3.66 -31.71
C LYS A 130 -3.63 4.34 -30.87
N THR A 131 -4.73 3.65 -30.59
CA THR A 131 -5.80 4.17 -29.72
C THR A 131 -6.52 2.98 -29.08
N PRO A 132 -6.24 2.69 -27.80
CA PRO A 132 -7.05 1.74 -27.05
C PRO A 132 -8.46 2.32 -26.92
N VAL A 133 -9.47 1.56 -27.32
CA VAL A 133 -10.88 1.95 -27.15
C VAL A 133 -11.35 1.38 -25.81
N ALA A 134 -11.95 2.23 -24.97
CA ALA A 134 -12.55 1.77 -23.72
C ALA A 134 -13.65 0.74 -24.03
N ALA A 135 -13.82 -0.24 -23.15
CA ALA A 135 -14.99 -1.12 -23.23
C ALA A 135 -16.27 -0.28 -23.11
N GLN A 136 -17.32 -0.69 -23.83
CA GLN A 136 -18.59 0.04 -23.86
C GLN A 136 -19.17 0.18 -22.45
N GLY A 137 -19.43 1.40 -22.00
CA GLY A 137 -19.89 1.72 -20.65
C GLY A 137 -18.79 1.94 -19.59
N ALA A 138 -17.51 1.78 -19.96
CA ALA A 138 -16.36 2.00 -19.08
C ALA A 138 -15.55 3.27 -19.46
N GLU A 139 -16.16 4.21 -20.18
CA GLU A 139 -15.48 5.41 -20.70
C GLU A 139 -15.02 6.35 -19.57
N SER A 140 -15.77 6.34 -18.46
CA SER A 140 -15.46 7.13 -17.24
C SER A 140 -14.55 6.40 -16.25
N GLU A 141 -14.12 5.17 -16.57
CA GLU A 141 -13.32 4.34 -15.67
C GLU A 141 -11.82 4.50 -15.96
N LEU A 142 -11.05 4.86 -14.94
CA LEU A 142 -9.59 4.80 -14.94
C LEU A 142 -9.12 3.35 -14.85
N GLY A 143 -9.83 2.51 -14.10
CA GLY A 143 -9.49 1.10 -13.91
C GLY A 143 -10.55 0.34 -13.12
N PHE A 144 -10.22 -0.90 -12.79
CA PHE A 144 -11.14 -1.86 -12.18
C PHE A 144 -10.42 -2.68 -11.10
N LEU A 145 -10.93 -2.60 -9.87
CA LEU A 145 -10.42 -3.35 -8.72
C LEU A 145 -11.10 -4.71 -8.63
N LYS A 146 -10.30 -5.77 -8.44
CA LYS A 146 -10.75 -7.13 -8.14
C LYS A 146 -10.14 -7.56 -6.80
N LEU A 147 -10.98 -7.94 -5.85
CA LEU A 147 -10.62 -8.42 -4.52
C LEU A 147 -11.08 -9.87 -4.34
N ARG A 148 -10.06 -10.72 -4.33
CA ARG A 148 -9.91 -12.08 -3.82
C ARG A 148 -10.03 -12.30 -2.31
N TYR A 149 -10.94 -13.06 -1.73
CA TYR A 149 -10.74 -13.54 -0.33
C TYR A 149 -11.52 -14.79 0.04
N LYS A 150 -11.10 -15.51 1.08
CA LYS A 150 -11.83 -16.62 1.72
C LYS A 150 -12.21 -16.23 3.15
N LEU A 151 -13.38 -16.63 3.63
CA LEU A 151 -13.66 -16.51 5.07
C LEU A 151 -12.85 -17.55 5.86
N PRO A 152 -12.56 -17.35 7.16
CA PRO A 152 -11.62 -18.18 7.91
C PRO A 152 -11.96 -19.69 7.95
N LYS A 153 -13.23 -20.03 7.73
CA LYS A 153 -13.77 -21.40 7.74
C LYS A 153 -14.26 -21.87 6.36
N GLU A 154 -14.06 -21.07 5.31
CA GLU A 154 -14.51 -21.39 3.95
C GLU A 154 -13.31 -21.72 3.06
N GLU A 155 -13.44 -22.77 2.25
CA GLU A 155 -12.45 -23.13 1.23
C GLU A 155 -12.70 -22.41 -0.09
N ALA A 156 -13.96 -22.03 -0.34
CA ALA A 156 -14.36 -21.30 -1.54
C ALA A 156 -14.07 -19.80 -1.37
N SER A 157 -13.51 -19.20 -2.41
CA SER A 157 -13.25 -17.76 -2.44
C SER A 157 -14.49 -16.96 -2.82
N ARG A 158 -14.51 -15.70 -2.36
CA ARG A 158 -15.46 -14.66 -2.74
C ARG A 158 -14.72 -13.61 -3.56
N LEU A 159 -15.37 -13.11 -4.60
CA LEU A 159 -14.87 -12.05 -5.46
C LEU A 159 -15.68 -10.77 -5.23
N VAL A 160 -15.00 -9.68 -4.91
CA VAL A 160 -15.56 -8.33 -4.88
C VAL A 160 -14.92 -7.53 -6.02
N THR A 161 -15.74 -6.79 -6.74
CA THR A 161 -15.29 -5.96 -7.86
C THR A 161 -15.77 -4.53 -7.72
N GLN A 162 -14.92 -3.57 -8.05
CA GLN A 162 -15.25 -2.16 -7.95
C GLN A 162 -14.60 -1.37 -9.10
N PRO A 163 -15.38 -0.68 -9.95
CA PRO A 163 -14.83 0.26 -10.92
C PRO A 163 -14.23 1.48 -10.21
N ILE A 164 -13.10 1.94 -10.73
CA ILE A 164 -12.39 3.16 -10.33
C ILE A 164 -12.63 4.16 -11.45
N GLY A 165 -13.47 5.16 -11.20
CA GLY A 165 -13.85 6.15 -12.20
C GLY A 165 -13.76 7.59 -11.71
N ASP A 166 -14.25 8.47 -12.56
CA ASP A 166 -14.16 9.92 -12.33
C ASP A 166 -14.92 10.38 -11.08
N SER A 167 -15.96 9.65 -10.66
CA SER A 167 -16.74 9.97 -9.46
C SER A 167 -15.96 9.81 -8.15
N GLN A 168 -14.88 9.04 -8.14
CA GLN A 168 -13.97 8.92 -7.01
C GLN A 168 -12.76 9.88 -7.10
N SER A 169 -12.66 10.67 -8.17
CA SER A 169 -11.56 11.61 -8.36
C SER A 169 -11.79 12.91 -7.56
N VAL A 170 -10.69 13.59 -7.24
CA VAL A 170 -10.69 14.92 -6.65
C VAL A 170 -9.78 15.82 -7.46
N ASP A 171 -10.14 17.10 -7.59
CA ASP A 171 -9.43 18.06 -8.45
C ASP A 171 -7.95 18.28 -8.05
N SER A 172 -7.62 18.04 -6.79
CA SER A 172 -6.26 18.23 -6.28
C SER A 172 -6.01 17.38 -5.04
N LEU A 173 -4.74 17.07 -4.79
CA LEU A 173 -4.30 16.30 -3.63
C LEU A 173 -4.75 16.96 -2.31
N THR A 174 -4.77 18.30 -2.23
CA THR A 174 -5.19 19.03 -1.02
C THR A 174 -6.67 18.83 -0.67
N ARG A 175 -7.52 18.51 -1.66
CA ARG A 175 -8.94 18.19 -1.47
C ARG A 175 -9.19 16.72 -1.16
N ALA A 176 -8.18 15.86 -1.28
CA ALA A 176 -8.33 14.46 -0.95
C ALA A 176 -8.64 14.26 0.55
N PRO A 177 -9.32 13.16 0.92
CA PRO A 177 -9.56 12.81 2.31
C PRO A 177 -8.27 12.83 3.13
N GLN A 178 -8.39 13.20 4.40
CA GLN A 178 -7.25 13.34 5.31
C GLN A 178 -6.32 12.12 5.29
N ASP A 179 -6.89 10.92 5.38
CA ASP A 179 -6.09 9.68 5.42
C ASP A 179 -5.39 9.36 4.10
N VAL A 180 -5.98 9.77 2.97
CA VAL A 180 -5.35 9.64 1.64
C VAL A 180 -4.13 10.56 1.58
N ARG A 181 -4.30 11.84 1.94
CA ARG A 181 -3.19 12.81 1.97
C ARG A 181 -2.04 12.35 2.87
N PHE A 182 -2.37 11.86 4.08
CA PHE A 182 -1.37 11.38 5.02
C PHE A 182 -0.63 10.14 4.47
N SER A 183 -1.35 9.18 3.89
CA SER A 183 -0.76 7.97 3.31
C SER A 183 0.15 8.29 2.11
N VAL A 184 -0.23 9.28 1.29
CA VAL A 184 0.60 9.78 0.18
C VAL A 184 1.88 10.42 0.70
N ALA A 185 1.84 11.21 1.78
CA ALA A 185 3.03 11.77 2.40
C ALA A 185 4.00 10.68 2.89
N VAL A 186 3.48 9.62 3.52
CA VAL A 186 4.27 8.46 3.96
C VAL A 186 4.93 7.74 2.78
N ALA A 187 4.19 7.49 1.70
CA ALA A 187 4.73 6.85 0.51
C ALA A 187 5.81 7.72 -0.18
N ALA A 188 5.57 9.02 -0.31
CA ALA A 188 6.53 9.95 -0.88
C ALA A 188 7.82 10.04 -0.03
N PHE A 189 7.70 10.02 1.30
CA PHE A 189 8.85 9.94 2.20
C PHE A 189 9.70 8.69 1.96
N ALA A 190 9.05 7.52 1.83
CA ALA A 190 9.75 6.27 1.54
C ALA A 190 10.48 6.32 0.18
N GLN A 191 9.86 6.92 -0.84
CA GLN A 191 10.48 7.12 -2.15
C GLN A 191 11.71 8.04 -2.07
N LEU A 192 11.66 9.11 -1.27
CA LEU A 192 12.80 10.02 -1.04
C LEU A 192 13.97 9.30 -0.36
N LEU A 193 13.68 8.49 0.66
CA LEU A 193 14.69 7.69 1.35
C LEU A 193 15.38 6.69 0.41
N LYS A 194 14.62 6.07 -0.49
CA LYS A 194 15.16 5.17 -1.53
C LYS A 194 15.92 5.88 -2.66
N GLY A 195 15.84 7.21 -2.73
CA GLY A 195 16.43 7.97 -3.84
C GLY A 195 15.76 7.66 -5.18
N ALA A 196 14.43 7.45 -5.17
CA ALA A 196 13.70 7.11 -6.39
C ALA A 196 13.82 8.23 -7.44
N PRO A 197 14.17 7.93 -8.70
CA PRO A 197 14.43 8.94 -9.73
C PRO A 197 13.17 9.67 -10.23
N TYR A 198 11.99 9.17 -9.84
CA TYR A 198 10.70 9.59 -10.38
C TYR A 198 10.02 10.71 -9.58
N LEU A 199 10.68 11.25 -8.56
CA LEU A 199 10.11 12.29 -7.70
C LEU A 199 10.30 13.72 -8.24
N GLY A 200 11.16 13.91 -9.26
CA GLY A 200 11.47 15.23 -9.78
C GLY A 200 11.96 16.17 -8.67
N ASP A 201 11.32 17.32 -8.56
CA ASP A 201 11.65 18.35 -7.56
C ASP A 201 10.92 18.16 -6.21
N TYR A 202 10.16 17.06 -6.04
CA TYR A 202 9.43 16.81 -4.80
C TYR A 202 10.40 16.60 -3.63
N SER A 203 10.21 17.35 -2.56
CA SER A 203 11.20 17.49 -1.48
C SER A 203 10.70 16.95 -0.14
N TYR A 204 11.61 16.86 0.84
CA TYR A 204 11.22 16.58 2.23
C TYR A 204 10.29 17.67 2.79
N ASP A 205 10.40 18.92 2.33
CA ASP A 205 9.52 20.00 2.77
C ASP A 205 8.08 19.77 2.28
N ASP A 206 7.90 19.28 1.05
CA ASP A 206 6.58 18.93 0.52
C ASP A 206 5.93 17.77 1.29
N VAL A 207 6.72 16.73 1.62
CA VAL A 207 6.28 15.63 2.49
C VAL A 207 5.81 16.16 3.85
N ILE A 208 6.64 16.99 4.49
CA ILE A 208 6.37 17.53 5.83
C ILE A 208 5.11 18.41 5.80
N ALA A 209 4.97 19.27 4.80
CA ALA A 209 3.81 20.14 4.63
C ALA A 209 2.52 19.32 4.41
N LEU A 210 2.57 18.32 3.53
CA LEU A 210 1.42 17.45 3.26
C LEU A 210 1.01 16.66 4.51
N ALA A 211 1.98 16.04 5.19
CA ALA A 211 1.75 15.28 6.42
C ALA A 211 1.16 16.13 7.55
N GLN A 212 1.68 17.34 7.75
CA GLN A 212 1.15 18.28 8.74
C GLN A 212 -0.29 18.69 8.41
N SER A 213 -0.57 19.03 7.15
CA SER A 213 -1.92 19.40 6.70
C SER A 213 -2.96 18.28 6.85
N ALA A 214 -2.49 17.03 7.01
CA ALA A 214 -3.28 15.82 7.08
C ALA A 214 -3.11 15.06 8.41
N LYS A 215 -2.49 15.69 9.43
CA LYS A 215 -2.23 15.04 10.72
C LYS A 215 -3.53 14.66 11.42
N GLY A 216 -4.51 15.56 11.48
CA GLY A 216 -5.79 15.33 12.14
C GLY A 216 -5.65 14.94 13.61
N ASP A 217 -6.67 14.24 14.11
CA ASP A 217 -6.70 13.62 15.43
C ASP A 217 -5.63 12.53 15.52
N ASP A 218 -4.77 12.67 16.54
CA ASP A 218 -3.61 11.82 16.72
C ASP A 218 -3.44 11.50 18.22
N PRO A 219 -4.40 10.77 18.82
CA PRO A 219 -4.45 10.53 20.26
C PRO A 219 -3.22 9.80 20.79
N PHE A 220 -2.52 9.06 19.94
CA PHE A 220 -1.33 8.28 20.28
C PHE A 220 -0.02 8.90 19.75
N GLY A 221 -0.09 9.99 18.99
CA GLY A 221 1.08 10.72 18.52
C GLY A 221 1.82 10.12 17.32
N TYR A 222 1.35 9.03 16.71
CA TYR A 222 2.04 8.34 15.61
C TYR A 222 2.20 9.24 14.37
N ARG A 223 1.21 10.10 14.08
CA ARG A 223 1.28 10.98 12.91
C ARG A 223 2.24 12.14 13.15
N ALA A 224 2.27 12.68 14.38
CA ALA A 224 3.25 13.68 14.79
C ALA A 224 4.67 13.12 14.79
N GLU A 225 4.85 11.87 15.23
CA GLU A 225 6.12 11.16 15.20
C GLU A 225 6.64 11.00 13.77
N PHE A 226 5.80 10.59 12.83
CA PHE A 226 6.17 10.55 11.40
C PHE A 226 6.64 11.92 10.87
N VAL A 227 5.94 13.00 11.21
CA VAL A 227 6.35 14.37 10.80
C VAL A 227 7.73 14.70 11.37
N ASN A 228 8.02 14.32 12.61
CA ASN A 228 9.33 14.54 13.22
C ASN A 228 10.42 13.68 12.56
N LEU A 229 10.12 12.42 12.23
CA LEU A 229 11.02 11.55 11.48
C LEU A 229 11.39 12.17 10.12
N ALA A 230 10.41 12.74 9.41
CA ALA A 230 10.66 13.40 8.13
C ALA A 230 11.57 14.64 8.28
N ARG A 231 11.39 15.43 9.35
CA ARG A 231 12.26 16.57 9.68
C ARG A 231 13.70 16.13 10.01
N LEU A 232 13.84 15.05 10.79
CA LEU A 232 15.15 14.50 11.13
C LEU A 232 15.88 14.02 9.87
N ALA A 233 15.20 13.27 9.00
CA ALA A 233 15.76 12.82 7.73
C ALA A 233 16.20 13.98 6.84
N LYS A 234 15.42 15.07 6.79
CA LYS A 234 15.82 16.30 6.10
C LYS A 234 17.15 16.86 6.66
N SER A 235 17.28 16.95 7.97
CA SER A 235 18.49 17.48 8.63
C SER A 235 19.71 16.56 8.54
N ALA A 236 19.49 15.25 8.39
CA ALA A 236 20.56 14.26 8.35
C ALA A 236 21.20 14.13 6.96
N ARG A 237 20.61 14.71 5.92
CA ARG A 237 21.24 14.79 4.60
C ARG A 237 22.14 16.04 4.55
N PRO A 238 23.46 15.88 4.34
CA PRO A 238 24.40 16.99 4.21
C PRO A 238 24.14 17.84 2.96
#